data_AF-A0A6B3UN97-F1
#
_entry.id   AF-A0A6B3UN97-F1
#
_cell.length_a   1.000
_cell.length_b   1.000
_cell.length_c   1.000
_cell.angle_alpha   90.00
_cell.angle_beta   90.00
_cell.angle_gamma   90.00
#
_symmetry.space_group_name_H-M   'P 1'
#
loop_
_entity.id
_entity.type
_entity.pdbx_description
1 polymer ?
#
loop_
_entity_poly.entity_id
_entity_poly.type
_entity_poly.pdbx_seq_one_letter_code
_entity_poly.pdbx_strand_id
1 'polypeptide(L)'
;MSDQTAQEPTMEEILASIRRIISEDEAPAEPQAAAAAPVAHAVSPAMMDETPSHIADVAYEADDEVLELTQRYEEPAPVAMPEPTPIRPFETVGDIEAAPREMPAPAPVASFSPTETERLVSDRAAESAAAAFGALASTLLMPREGRSLEDVVKELMRPLLKDWLDANLPAIVEAQVQTEVERIARRGAR
;
A
#
# COMPACT_ATOMS: atom_id res chain seq x y z
N MET A 1 14.72 48.36 -35.22
CA MET A 1 14.38 48.77 -33.83
C MET A 1 13.08 48.07 -33.45
N SER A 2 13.15 46.83 -32.95
CA SER A 2 12.03 46.08 -32.35
C SER A 2 12.57 44.85 -31.58
N ASP A 3 13.54 45.04 -30.68
CA ASP A 3 13.94 43.99 -29.73
C ASP A 3 12.94 43.99 -28.57
N GLN A 4 11.80 43.32 -28.80
CA GLN A 4 10.68 43.26 -27.86
C GLN A 4 10.92 42.20 -26.77
N THR A 5 11.93 42.45 -25.92
CA THR A 5 12.00 42.00 -24.52
C THR A 5 11.42 40.59 -24.22
N ALA A 6 11.98 39.55 -24.84
CA ALA A 6 11.85 38.18 -24.34
C ALA A 6 12.84 37.95 -23.19
N GLN A 7 12.75 38.79 -22.16
CA GLN A 7 13.55 38.66 -20.94
C GLN A 7 12.94 37.53 -20.11
N GLU A 8 13.69 36.46 -19.87
CA GLU A 8 13.25 35.42 -18.94
C GLU A 8 13.07 36.04 -17.54
N PRO A 9 11.91 35.87 -16.89
CA PRO A 9 11.61 36.57 -15.64
C PRO A 9 12.59 36.13 -14.55
N THR A 10 13.19 37.10 -13.87
CA THR A 10 14.22 36.81 -12.87
C THR A 10 13.63 36.11 -11.65
N MET A 11 14.46 35.36 -10.93
CA MET A 11 14.05 34.64 -9.71
C MET A 11 13.35 35.57 -8.69
N GLU A 12 13.81 36.82 -8.59
CA GLU A 12 13.25 37.81 -7.68
C GLU A 12 11.86 38.29 -8.12
N GLU A 13 11.61 38.44 -9.43
CA GLU A 13 10.29 38.78 -9.98
C GLU A 13 9.29 37.63 -9.81
N ILE A 14 9.72 36.38 -9.99
CA ILE A 14 8.92 35.18 -9.74
C ILE A 14 8.49 35.13 -8.26
N LEU A 15 9.45 35.31 -7.34
CA LEU A 15 9.18 35.31 -5.89
C LEU A 15 8.32 36.51 -5.47
N ALA A 16 8.50 37.69 -6.07
CA ALA A 16 7.66 38.86 -5.84
C ALA A 16 6.21 38.65 -6.32
N SER A 17 6.03 38.02 -7.49
CA SER A 17 4.72 37.68 -8.05
C SER A 17 3.95 36.70 -7.14
N ILE A 18 4.58 35.61 -6.73
CA ILE A 18 4.00 34.64 -5.79
C ILE A 18 3.63 35.31 -4.46
N ARG A 19 4.54 36.12 -3.91
CA ARG A 19 4.30 36.85 -2.65
C ARG A 19 3.14 37.84 -2.77
N ARG A 20 2.99 38.51 -3.91
CA ARG A 20 1.86 39.40 -4.18
C ARG A 20 0.55 38.62 -4.20
N ILE A 21 0.46 37.53 -4.97
CA ILE A 21 -0.76 36.73 -5.10
C ILE A 21 -1.24 36.25 -3.72
N ILE A 22 -0.36 35.67 -2.91
CA ILE A 22 -0.69 35.21 -1.54
C ILE A 22 -1.17 36.38 -0.65
N SER A 23 -0.61 37.58 -0.81
CA SER A 23 -1.01 38.77 -0.05
C SER A 23 -2.28 39.46 -0.57
N GLU A 24 -2.75 39.11 -1.76
CA GLU A 24 -3.90 39.69 -2.45
C GLU A 24 -5.13 38.75 -2.39
N ASP A 25 -4.90 37.45 -2.13
CA ASP A 25 -5.91 36.39 -1.96
C ASP A 25 -6.33 36.16 -0.48
N GLU A 26 -5.53 36.61 0.51
CA GLU A 26 -5.91 36.52 1.94
C GLU A 26 -6.91 37.63 2.36
N ALA A 27 -8.05 37.67 1.67
CA ALA A 27 -9.20 38.51 1.98
C ALA A 27 -10.29 37.66 2.69
N PRO A 28 -10.63 37.94 3.97
CA PRO A 28 -11.60 37.12 4.70
C PRO A 28 -13.03 37.34 4.17
N ALA A 29 -13.67 36.28 3.68
CA ALA A 29 -15.08 36.31 3.28
C ALA A 29 -16.00 36.45 4.51
N GLU A 30 -16.65 37.61 4.66
CA GLU A 30 -17.58 37.86 5.76
C GLU A 30 -18.86 36.99 5.65
N PRO A 31 -19.34 36.37 6.75
CA PRO A 31 -20.55 35.55 6.73
C PRO A 31 -21.83 36.41 6.73
N GLN A 32 -22.25 36.87 5.55
CA GLN A 32 -23.52 37.59 5.36
C GLN A 32 -24.73 36.65 5.61
N ALA A 33 -25.23 36.64 6.85
CA ALA A 33 -26.45 35.91 7.19
C ALA A 33 -27.70 36.59 6.59
N ALA A 34 -28.43 35.86 5.75
CA ALA A 34 -29.77 36.23 5.26
C ALA A 34 -30.66 34.97 5.25
N ALA A 35 -31.87 35.06 5.80
CA ALA A 35 -32.74 33.90 6.01
C ALA A 35 -34.08 34.03 5.29
N ALA A 36 -34.47 33.03 4.49
CA ALA A 36 -35.88 32.69 4.21
C ALA A 36 -36.02 31.32 3.50
N ALA A 37 -36.89 30.46 4.07
CA ALA A 37 -37.72 29.41 3.44
C ALA A 37 -37.14 28.37 2.43
N PRO A 38 -37.47 27.07 2.60
CA PRO A 38 -37.26 26.06 1.55
C PRO A 38 -38.41 26.06 0.52
N VAL A 39 -38.07 25.84 -0.76
CA VAL A 39 -39.03 25.47 -1.80
C VAL A 39 -38.50 24.25 -2.57
N ALA A 40 -39.37 23.29 -2.86
CA ALA A 40 -39.00 22.02 -3.47
C ALA A 40 -39.64 21.86 -4.85
N HIS A 41 -38.94 21.14 -5.74
CA HIS A 41 -39.40 20.63 -7.04
C HIS A 41 -39.89 21.64 -8.10
N ALA A 42 -39.10 21.77 -9.17
CA ALA A 42 -39.61 22.02 -10.52
C ALA A 42 -38.63 21.47 -11.57
N VAL A 43 -38.95 20.33 -12.18
CA VAL A 43 -38.27 19.83 -13.39
C VAL A 43 -38.89 20.47 -14.64
N SER A 44 -38.08 20.72 -15.66
CA SER A 44 -38.55 20.79 -17.06
C SER A 44 -37.41 20.48 -18.04
N PRO A 45 -37.70 19.97 -19.26
CA PRO A 45 -36.81 19.01 -19.90
C PRO A 45 -36.44 19.34 -21.36
N ALA A 46 -35.75 18.37 -21.98
CA ALA A 46 -35.66 18.12 -23.42
C ALA A 46 -34.92 19.14 -24.31
N MET A 47 -33.71 18.73 -24.72
CA MET A 47 -33.36 18.70 -26.15
C MET A 47 -32.86 17.28 -26.48
N MET A 48 -33.55 16.59 -27.38
CA MET A 48 -33.07 15.40 -28.13
C MET A 48 -32.40 15.92 -29.44
N ASP A 49 -31.72 15.22 -30.36
CA ASP A 49 -31.47 13.82 -30.80
C ASP A 49 -30.05 13.79 -31.48
N GLU A 50 -29.34 12.72 -31.90
CA GLU A 50 -29.45 11.24 -31.90
C GLU A 50 -28.12 10.65 -31.32
N THR A 51 -27.95 9.39 -30.86
CA THR A 51 -27.93 8.03 -31.49
C THR A 51 -26.86 7.78 -32.58
N PRO A 52 -26.37 6.52 -32.82
CA PRO A 52 -26.69 5.24 -32.14
C PRO A 52 -25.50 4.30 -31.76
N SER A 53 -25.64 3.65 -30.59
CA SER A 53 -25.34 2.21 -30.31
C SER A 53 -23.92 1.60 -30.31
N HIS A 54 -23.74 0.62 -29.41
CA HIS A 54 -22.70 -0.44 -29.38
C HIS A 54 -21.23 -0.07 -29.08
N ILE A 55 -20.97 0.22 -27.80
CA ILE A 55 -20.05 -0.63 -27.02
C ILE A 55 -20.89 -1.23 -25.87
N ALA A 56 -20.64 -2.48 -25.49
CA ALA A 56 -21.56 -3.28 -24.69
C ALA A 56 -21.75 -2.80 -23.25
N ASP A 57 -22.88 -3.18 -22.65
CA ASP A 57 -23.05 -3.22 -21.20
C ASP A 57 -21.94 -4.08 -20.58
N VAL A 58 -20.99 -3.40 -19.95
CA VAL A 58 -20.12 -4.00 -18.93
C VAL A 58 -20.37 -3.22 -17.65
N ALA A 59 -21.54 -3.46 -17.07
CA ALA A 59 -21.77 -3.22 -15.66
C ALA A 59 -20.82 -4.16 -14.89
N TYR A 60 -19.62 -3.69 -14.59
CA TYR A 60 -18.76 -4.33 -13.61
C TYR A 60 -19.45 -4.17 -12.26
N GLU A 61 -20.02 -5.26 -11.75
CA GLU A 61 -20.61 -5.31 -10.40
C GLU A 61 -19.46 -5.12 -9.38
N ALA A 62 -19.30 -3.89 -8.90
CA ALA A 62 -18.24 -3.52 -7.96
C ALA A 62 -18.41 -4.14 -6.56
N ASP A 63 -19.52 -4.86 -6.35
CA ASP A 63 -19.84 -5.55 -5.10
C ASP A 63 -18.91 -6.76 -4.84
N ASP A 64 -18.27 -7.33 -5.88
CA ASP A 64 -17.33 -8.45 -5.76
C ASP A 64 -15.96 -8.05 -5.14
N GLU A 65 -15.61 -6.76 -5.07
CA GLU A 65 -14.35 -6.31 -4.43
C GLU A 65 -14.45 -6.22 -2.89
N VAL A 66 -15.67 -6.26 -2.32
CA VAL A 66 -15.90 -6.09 -0.87
C VAL A 66 -16.39 -7.39 -0.24
N LEU A 67 -15.45 -8.24 0.17
CA LEU A 67 -15.76 -9.51 0.83
C LEU A 67 -16.31 -9.31 2.25
N GLU A 68 -17.63 -9.36 2.42
CA GLU A 68 -18.28 -9.39 3.74
C GLU A 68 -18.11 -10.76 4.43
N LEU A 69 -17.06 -10.90 5.25
CA LEU A 69 -16.79 -12.09 6.07
C LEU A 69 -17.75 -12.22 7.30
N THR A 70 -19.06 -12.14 7.04
CA THR A 70 -20.12 -12.37 8.04
C THR A 70 -20.35 -13.86 8.32
N GLN A 71 -19.99 -14.73 7.39
CA GLN A 71 -20.04 -16.19 7.56
C GLN A 71 -18.81 -16.68 8.33
N ARG A 72 -19.02 -17.43 9.41
CA ARG A 72 -17.92 -18.16 10.08
C ARG A 72 -17.41 -19.26 9.15
N TYR A 73 -16.11 -19.25 8.88
CA TYR A 73 -15.42 -20.37 8.26
C TYR A 73 -15.50 -21.60 9.18
N GLU A 74 -16.19 -22.63 8.71
CA GLU A 74 -16.16 -23.98 9.30
C GLU A 74 -14.93 -24.68 8.72
N GLU A 75 -13.94 -25.03 9.56
CA GLU A 75 -12.74 -25.71 9.07
C GLU A 75 -13.12 -27.09 8.51
N PRO A 76 -12.77 -27.41 7.25
CA PRO A 76 -13.14 -28.69 6.67
C PRO A 76 -12.46 -29.81 7.46
N ALA A 77 -13.26 -30.80 7.89
CA ALA A 77 -12.78 -31.94 8.66
C ALA A 77 -11.51 -32.52 8.01
N PRO A 78 -10.43 -32.76 8.78
CA PRO A 78 -9.08 -32.86 8.25
C PRO A 78 -9.00 -33.94 7.17
N VAL A 79 -8.93 -33.49 5.92
CA VAL A 79 -8.79 -34.36 4.76
C VAL A 79 -7.48 -35.10 4.95
N ALA A 80 -7.56 -36.41 5.14
CA ALA A 80 -6.38 -37.24 5.31
C ALA A 80 -5.49 -37.06 4.08
N MET A 81 -4.40 -36.30 4.26
CA MET A 81 -3.37 -36.17 3.23
C MET A 81 -2.95 -37.59 2.85
N PRO A 82 -2.83 -37.90 1.54
CA PRO A 82 -2.31 -39.21 1.15
C PRO A 82 -0.95 -39.39 1.84
N GLU A 83 -0.80 -40.49 2.58
CA GLU A 83 0.45 -40.79 3.27
C GLU A 83 1.61 -40.65 2.26
N PRO A 84 2.72 -40.00 2.63
CA PRO A 84 3.80 -39.72 1.70
C PRO A 84 4.31 -41.04 1.11
N THR A 85 3.92 -41.31 -0.13
CA THR A 85 4.22 -42.61 -0.76
C THR A 85 5.73 -42.77 -0.80
N PRO A 86 6.28 -43.88 -0.27
CA PRO A 86 7.71 -44.00 -0.06
C PRO A 86 8.42 -43.81 -1.39
N ILE A 87 9.24 -42.75 -1.47
CA ILE A 87 9.93 -42.34 -2.68
C ILE A 87 10.76 -43.54 -3.13
N ARG A 88 10.34 -44.17 -4.23
CA ARG A 88 11.07 -45.31 -4.79
C ARG A 88 12.47 -44.82 -5.16
N PRO A 89 13.54 -45.49 -4.72
CA PRO A 89 14.88 -45.19 -5.22
C PRO A 89 14.85 -45.19 -6.74
N PHE A 90 15.31 -44.11 -7.35
CA PHE A 90 15.49 -44.05 -8.79
C PHE A 90 16.54 -45.09 -9.19
N GLU A 91 16.24 -45.92 -10.18
CA GLU A 91 17.20 -46.88 -10.71
C GLU A 91 18.36 -46.11 -11.36
N THR A 92 19.52 -46.09 -10.70
CA THR A 92 20.70 -45.39 -11.19
C THR A 92 21.24 -46.11 -12.41
N VAL A 93 21.17 -45.46 -13.58
CA VAL A 93 21.70 -45.99 -14.84
C VAL A 93 23.24 -45.93 -14.82
N GLY A 94 23.84 -46.92 -14.18
CA GLY A 94 25.29 -47.07 -14.03
C GLY A 94 25.60 -48.08 -12.94
N ASP A 95 26.19 -49.21 -13.33
CA ASP A 95 26.66 -50.24 -12.42
C ASP A 95 27.88 -49.73 -11.63
N ILE A 96 27.64 -49.35 -10.38
CA ILE A 96 28.69 -49.07 -9.39
C ILE A 96 28.69 -50.26 -8.44
N GLU A 97 29.66 -51.16 -8.61
CA GLU A 97 29.86 -52.36 -7.79
C GLU A 97 30.34 -52.02 -6.36
N ALA A 98 29.49 -51.31 -5.62
CA ALA A 98 29.69 -50.98 -4.21
C ALA A 98 29.36 -52.19 -3.34
N ALA A 99 30.29 -53.14 -3.28
CA ALA A 99 30.18 -54.35 -2.45
C ALA A 99 29.71 -53.99 -1.01
N PRO A 100 28.60 -54.58 -0.51
CA PRO A 100 28.02 -54.19 0.78
C PRO A 100 29.00 -54.33 1.93
N ARG A 101 29.49 -53.19 2.44
CA ARG A 101 30.08 -53.13 3.77
C ARG A 101 28.94 -53.18 4.77
N GLU A 102 28.99 -54.12 5.71
CA GLU A 102 28.09 -54.14 6.86
C GLU A 102 28.35 -52.90 7.72
N MET A 103 27.58 -51.83 7.46
CA MET A 103 27.54 -50.68 8.34
C MET A 103 26.89 -51.12 9.66
N PRO A 104 27.46 -50.80 10.83
CA PRO A 104 26.76 -51.02 12.09
C PRO A 104 25.43 -50.27 12.04
N ALA A 105 24.36 -50.92 12.55
CA ALA A 105 23.00 -50.38 12.48
C ALA A 105 22.98 -48.92 12.98
N PRO A 106 22.33 -47.99 12.25
CA PRO A 106 22.35 -46.58 12.62
C PRO A 106 21.74 -46.43 14.02
N ALA A 107 22.52 -45.85 14.93
CA ALA A 107 21.99 -45.37 16.20
C ALA A 107 20.82 -44.40 15.91
N PRO A 108 19.76 -44.37 16.73
CA PRO A 108 18.60 -43.54 16.47
C PRO A 108 19.01 -42.08 16.35
N VAL A 109 18.99 -41.56 15.12
CA VAL A 109 19.20 -40.14 14.86
C VAL A 109 18.07 -39.38 15.52
N ALA A 110 18.41 -38.49 16.44
CA ALA A 110 17.41 -37.66 17.09
C ALA A 110 16.73 -36.79 16.04
N SER A 111 15.41 -36.91 15.89
CA SER A 111 14.62 -36.05 15.01
C SER A 111 14.71 -34.62 15.54
N PHE A 112 15.52 -33.80 14.88
CA PHE A 112 15.62 -32.37 15.18
C PHE A 112 14.31 -31.69 14.78
N SER A 113 13.41 -31.49 15.75
CA SER A 113 12.30 -30.54 15.60
C SER A 113 12.90 -29.13 15.47
N PRO A 114 12.65 -28.38 14.38
CA PRO A 114 13.24 -27.04 14.18
C PRO A 114 12.70 -25.98 15.17
N THR A 115 11.73 -26.34 16.01
CA THR A 115 10.96 -25.47 16.90
C THR A 115 11.72 -24.86 18.08
N GLU A 116 12.98 -25.24 18.31
CA GLU A 116 13.80 -24.74 19.45
C GLU A 116 15.06 -23.96 19.02
N THR A 117 15.78 -24.40 17.99
CA THR A 117 17.10 -23.84 17.65
C THR A 117 17.08 -22.51 16.89
N GLU A 118 15.92 -22.06 16.41
CA GLU A 118 15.79 -20.87 15.54
C GLU A 118 15.01 -19.69 16.21
N ARG A 119 14.61 -19.82 17.48
CA ARG A 119 13.94 -18.74 18.21
C ARG A 119 14.95 -17.67 18.65
N LEU A 120 14.98 -16.55 17.93
CA LEU A 120 15.81 -15.37 18.25
C LEU A 120 15.44 -14.66 19.57
N VAL A 121 14.29 -14.98 20.15
CA VAL A 121 13.71 -14.33 21.34
C VAL A 121 13.12 -15.40 22.25
N SER A 122 13.26 -15.25 23.57
CA SER A 122 12.68 -16.18 24.54
C SER A 122 11.16 -15.99 24.70
N ASP A 123 10.44 -17.08 24.97
CA ASP A 123 8.97 -17.09 25.05
C ASP A 123 8.44 -16.02 26.01
N ARG A 124 9.04 -15.88 27.20
CA ARG A 124 8.72 -14.82 28.18
C ARG A 124 8.83 -13.39 27.60
N ALA A 125 9.80 -13.14 26.73
CA ALA A 125 9.98 -11.83 26.09
C ALA A 125 8.97 -11.62 24.95
N ALA A 126 8.62 -12.67 24.20
CA ALA A 126 7.54 -12.63 23.21
C ALA A 126 6.16 -12.42 23.88
N GLU A 127 5.86 -13.14 24.96
CA GLU A 127 4.68 -12.94 25.81
C GLU A 127 4.61 -11.51 26.36
N SER A 128 5.73 -10.99 26.90
CA SER A 128 5.78 -9.63 27.44
C SER A 128 5.57 -8.56 26.36
N ALA A 129 6.05 -8.79 25.14
CA ALA A 129 5.79 -7.89 24.01
C ALA A 129 4.32 -7.97 23.56
N ALA A 130 3.78 -9.17 23.39
CA ALA A 130 2.37 -9.38 23.03
C ALA A 130 1.40 -8.78 24.06
N ALA A 131 1.70 -8.91 25.37
CA ALA A 131 0.92 -8.29 26.44
C ALA A 131 0.99 -6.75 26.41
N ALA A 132 2.17 -6.17 26.12
CA ALA A 132 2.32 -4.73 25.98
C ALA A 132 1.57 -4.18 24.76
N PHE A 133 1.65 -4.86 23.60
CA PHE A 133 0.88 -4.50 22.41
C PHE A 133 -0.62 -4.69 22.61
N GLY A 134 -1.07 -5.73 23.32
CA GLY A 134 -2.48 -5.93 23.68
C GLY A 134 -3.02 -4.84 24.60
N ALA A 135 -2.25 -4.42 25.60
CA ALA A 135 -2.60 -3.32 26.50
C ALA A 135 -2.61 -1.95 25.78
N LEU A 136 -1.70 -1.74 24.83
CA LEU A 136 -1.72 -0.57 23.96
C LEU A 136 -2.96 -0.59 23.06
N ALA A 137 -3.24 -1.70 22.37
CA ALA A 137 -4.40 -1.86 21.50
C ALA A 137 -5.72 -1.61 22.25
N SER A 138 -5.92 -2.19 23.44
CA SER A 138 -7.12 -1.93 24.25
C SER A 138 -7.23 -0.48 24.74
N THR A 139 -6.09 0.20 24.95
CA THR A 139 -6.06 1.63 25.29
C THR A 139 -6.38 2.53 24.08
N LEU A 140 -6.04 2.10 22.86
CA LEU A 140 -6.34 2.82 21.61
C LEU A 140 -7.76 2.56 21.09
N LEU A 141 -8.30 1.36 21.33
CA LEU A 141 -9.68 0.99 21.02
C LEU A 141 -10.70 1.63 21.98
N MET A 142 -10.26 2.25 23.07
CA MET A 142 -11.11 3.00 23.99
C MET A 142 -11.02 4.50 23.68
N PRO A 143 -12.00 5.10 22.97
CA PRO A 143 -11.85 6.47 22.51
C PRO A 143 -11.84 7.44 23.69
N ARG A 144 -10.75 8.20 23.82
CA ARG A 144 -10.79 9.49 24.50
C ARG A 144 -11.47 10.46 23.53
N GLU A 145 -12.54 11.11 23.99
CA GLU A 145 -13.43 11.94 23.18
C GLU A 145 -12.62 12.89 22.27
N GLY A 146 -12.74 12.69 20.95
CA GLY A 146 -12.08 13.49 19.92
C GLY A 146 -10.72 13.01 19.39
N ARG A 147 -10.09 11.94 19.94
CA ARG A 147 -8.85 11.36 19.37
C ARG A 147 -9.13 9.98 18.76
N SER A 148 -8.92 9.84 17.45
CA SER A 148 -9.06 8.55 16.76
C SER A 148 -7.79 7.68 16.89
N LEU A 149 -7.92 6.38 16.62
CA LEU A 149 -6.77 5.50 16.41
C LEU A 149 -5.88 6.01 15.27
N GLU A 150 -6.48 6.53 14.20
CA GLU A 150 -5.78 7.05 13.03
C GLU A 150 -4.87 8.24 13.38
N ASP A 151 -5.29 9.10 14.31
CA ASP A 151 -4.47 10.23 14.79
C ASP A 151 -3.22 9.74 15.53
N VAL A 152 -3.34 8.69 16.33
CA VAL A 152 -2.18 8.08 17.03
C VAL A 152 -1.25 7.38 16.05
N VAL A 153 -1.81 6.66 15.06
CA VAL A 153 -1.02 6.03 13.99
C VAL A 153 -0.30 7.10 13.16
N LYS A 154 -0.96 8.21 12.80
CA LYS A 154 -0.34 9.37 12.14
C LYS A 154 0.77 10.01 12.98
N GLU A 155 0.59 10.13 14.28
CA GLU A 155 1.59 10.68 15.22
C GLU A 155 2.85 9.79 15.27
N LEU A 156 2.67 8.47 15.37
CA LEU A 156 3.75 7.49 15.45
C LEU A 156 4.45 7.20 14.11
N MET A 157 3.72 7.20 12.99
CA MET A 157 4.29 6.94 11.66
C MET A 157 4.97 8.17 11.04
N ARG A 158 4.59 9.40 11.42
CA ARG A 158 5.18 10.63 10.89
C ARG A 158 6.72 10.69 10.98
N PRO A 159 7.38 10.39 12.12
CA PRO A 159 8.85 10.36 12.16
C PRO A 159 9.44 9.28 11.25
N LEU A 160 8.92 8.05 11.28
CA LEU A 160 9.43 6.94 10.47
C LEU A 160 9.31 7.20 8.96
N LEU A 161 8.17 7.76 8.53
CA LEU A 161 7.95 8.17 7.14
C LEU A 161 8.82 9.37 6.75
N LYS A 162 9.06 10.32 7.66
CA LYS A 162 9.98 11.43 7.40
C LYS A 162 11.41 10.92 7.22
N ASP A 163 11.94 10.13 8.14
CA ASP A 163 13.32 9.65 8.08
C ASP A 163 13.55 8.77 6.84
N TRP A 164 12.54 7.98 6.45
CA TRP A 164 12.57 7.23 5.20
C TRP A 164 12.54 8.14 3.96
N LEU A 165 11.67 9.15 3.92
CA LEU A 165 11.59 10.10 2.80
C LEU A 165 12.89 10.91 2.67
N ASP A 166 13.41 11.47 3.76
CA ASP A 166 14.68 12.21 3.78
C ASP A 166 15.84 11.38 3.20
N ALA A 167 15.85 10.05 3.45
CA ALA A 167 16.89 9.15 2.96
C ALA A 167 16.67 8.62 1.52
N ASN A 168 15.42 8.46 1.06
CA ASN A 168 15.11 7.76 -0.21
C ASN A 168 14.56 8.67 -1.32
N LEU A 169 13.92 9.80 -0.97
CA LEU A 169 13.32 10.72 -1.94
C LEU A 169 14.31 11.26 -2.99
N PRO A 170 15.58 11.60 -2.67
CA PRO A 170 16.53 12.08 -3.67
C PRO A 170 16.72 11.09 -4.83
N ALA A 171 16.97 9.82 -4.53
CA ALA A 171 17.16 8.77 -5.55
C ALA A 171 15.88 8.49 -6.37
N ILE A 172 14.71 8.57 -5.74
CA ILE A 172 13.41 8.43 -6.42
C ILE A 172 13.19 9.59 -7.41
N VAL A 173 13.54 10.83 -7.02
CA VAL A 173 13.43 12.00 -7.88
C VAL A 173 14.45 11.95 -9.02
N GLU A 174 15.71 11.59 -8.76
CA GLU A 174 16.74 11.44 -9.80
C GLU A 174 16.32 10.42 -10.88
N ALA A 175 15.78 9.26 -10.48
CA ALA A 175 15.29 8.25 -11.40
C ALA A 175 14.13 8.74 -12.30
N GLN A 176 13.20 9.54 -11.73
CA GLN A 176 12.10 10.12 -12.52
C GLN A 176 12.55 11.30 -13.40
N VAL A 177 13.46 12.15 -12.93
CA VAL A 177 14.03 13.23 -13.76
C VAL A 177 14.81 12.65 -14.94
N GLN A 178 15.58 11.58 -14.75
CA GLN A 178 16.26 10.88 -15.86
C GLN A 178 15.24 10.31 -16.86
N THR A 179 14.18 9.65 -16.37
CA THR A 179 13.10 9.11 -17.21
C THR A 179 12.41 10.20 -18.02
N GLU A 180 12.15 11.37 -17.42
CA GLU A 180 11.55 12.53 -18.07
C GLU A 180 12.47 13.22 -19.08
N VAL A 181 13.76 13.38 -18.77
CA VAL A 181 14.75 13.92 -19.72
C VAL A 181 14.88 13.01 -20.93
N GLU A 182 14.92 11.69 -20.76
CA GLU A 182 14.91 10.73 -21.87
C GLU A 182 13.61 10.79 -22.69
N ARG A 183 12.45 10.97 -22.03
CA ARG A 183 11.14 11.14 -22.70
C ARG A 183 11.12 12.41 -23.55
N ILE A 184 11.62 13.53 -23.02
CA ILE A 184 11.69 14.82 -23.71
C ILE A 184 12.70 14.77 -24.87
N ALA A 185 13.90 14.22 -24.65
CA ALA A 185 14.92 14.07 -25.70
C ALA A 185 14.40 13.21 -26.87
N ARG A 186 13.71 12.10 -26.57
CA ARG A 186 13.07 11.23 -27.59
C ARG A 186 11.92 11.90 -28.32
N ARG A 187 11.28 12.91 -27.72
CA ARG A 187 10.20 13.71 -28.33
C ARG A 187 10.73 14.87 -29.18
N GLY A 188 11.83 15.51 -28.78
CA GLY A 188 12.49 16.59 -29.53
C GLY A 188 13.37 16.12 -30.69
N ALA A 189 13.64 14.82 -30.79
CA ALA A 189 14.35 14.20 -31.91
C ALA A 189 13.41 13.71 -33.05
N ARG A 190 12.24 14.33 -33.19
CA ARG A 190 11.22 14.06 -34.22
C ARG A 190 10.66 15.36 -34.79
#